data_AF-A0A2H9NC20-F1
#
_entry.id   AF-A0A2H9NC20-F1
#
_cell.length_a   1.000
_cell.length_b   1.000
_cell.length_c   1.000
_cell.angle_alpha   90.00
_cell.angle_beta   90.00
_cell.angle_gamma   90.00
#
_symmetry.space_group_name_H-M   'P 1'
#
loop_
_entity.id
_entity.type
_entity.pdbx_description
1 polymer ?
#
loop_
_entity_poly.entity_id
_entity_poly.type
_entity_poly.pdbx_seq_one_letter_code
_entity_poly.pdbx_strand_id
1 'polypeptide(L)'
;MVKLLRAYIAGLIFPATILSLALIVLNFAGLLFIIGIVPVYAIPLIWGFWNVLYFAVGKKCQIKNQNKRLWATGATLGFLLALTLIFVLRIPAMIGITGYLQIIPLVTATIIYGIFWRYIVKPLNRVLGLKD
;
A
#
# COMPACT_ATOMS: atom_id res chain seq x y z
N MET A 1 20.46 0.12 12.35
CA MET A 1 20.08 1.22 11.44
C MET A 1 20.00 0.77 9.98
N VAL A 2 21.05 0.18 9.41
CA VAL A 2 21.12 -0.24 7.98
C VAL A 2 19.96 -1.17 7.54
N LYS A 3 19.52 -2.09 8.41
CA LYS A 3 18.42 -3.02 8.11
C LYS A 3 17.06 -2.31 7.94
N LEU A 4 16.76 -1.33 8.79
CA LEU A 4 15.49 -0.58 8.72
C LEU A 4 15.48 0.37 7.52
N LEU A 5 16.63 0.97 7.19
CA LEU A 5 16.76 1.78 5.98
C LEU A 5 16.52 0.94 4.72
N ARG A 6 17.10 -0.28 4.64
CA ARG A 6 16.83 -1.21 3.54
C ARG A 6 15.34 -1.61 3.47
N ALA A 7 14.70 -1.83 4.62
CA ALA A 7 13.26 -2.12 4.66
C ALA A 7 12.43 -0.94 4.14
N TYR A 8 12.78 0.28 4.54
CA TYR A 8 12.13 1.49 4.03
C TYR A 8 12.25 1.59 2.51
N ILE A 9 13.46 1.42 1.97
CA ILE A 9 13.73 1.45 0.53
C ILE A 9 12.95 0.35 -0.21
N ALA A 10 12.95 -0.90 0.27
CA ALA A 10 12.15 -1.96 -0.34
C ALA A 10 10.66 -1.64 -0.37
N GLY A 11 10.15 -1.01 0.70
CA GLY A 11 8.75 -0.61 0.80
C GLY A 11 8.39 0.56 -0.13
N LEU A 12 9.37 1.39 -0.51
CA LEU A 12 9.18 2.55 -1.39
C LEU A 12 9.18 2.22 -2.89
N ILE A 13 9.97 1.24 -3.32
CA ILE A 13 10.22 0.98 -4.74
C ILE A 13 8.92 0.69 -5.49
N PHE A 14 8.16 -0.31 -5.05
CA PHE A 14 6.93 -0.71 -5.75
C PHE A 14 5.85 0.40 -5.81
N PRO A 15 5.47 1.06 -4.69
CA PRO A 15 4.41 2.05 -4.70
C PRO A 15 4.84 3.34 -5.42
N ALA A 16 6.12 3.73 -5.37
CA ALA A 16 6.59 4.89 -6.12
C ALA A 16 6.49 4.66 -7.63
N THR A 17 6.89 3.47 -8.10
CA THR A 17 6.78 3.10 -9.51
C THR A 17 5.32 3.02 -9.96
N ILE A 18 4.47 2.33 -9.18
CA ILE A 18 3.03 2.22 -9.50
C ILE A 18 2.34 3.57 -9.46
N LEU A 19 2.64 4.43 -8.50
CA LEU A 19 2.08 5.77 -8.42
C LEU A 19 2.46 6.59 -9.65
N SER A 20 3.74 6.56 -10.06
CA SER A 20 4.21 7.27 -11.25
C SER A 20 3.46 6.82 -12.51
N LEU A 21 3.29 5.50 -12.69
CA LEU A 21 2.50 4.95 -13.79
C LEU A 21 1.02 5.35 -13.70
N ALA A 22 0.43 5.29 -12.50
CA ALA A 22 -0.97 5.67 -12.29
C ALA A 22 -1.20 7.15 -12.62
N LEU A 23 -0.29 8.05 -12.24
CA LEU A 23 -0.38 9.47 -12.56
C LEU A 23 -0.34 9.74 -14.07
N ILE A 24 0.48 9.00 -14.81
CA ILE A 24 0.51 9.09 -16.28
C ILE A 24 -0.84 8.66 -16.85
N VAL A 25 -1.38 7.52 -16.41
CA VAL A 25 -2.69 7.03 -16.86
C VAL A 25 -3.82 8.02 -16.54
N LEU A 26 -3.82 8.58 -15.32
CA LEU A 26 -4.81 9.57 -14.90
C LEU A 26 -4.74 10.86 -15.73
N ASN A 27 -3.54 11.27 -16.14
CA ASN A 27 -3.35 12.41 -17.03
C ASN A 27 -3.98 12.17 -18.40
N PHE A 28 -3.72 11.01 -19.02
CA PHE A 28 -4.34 10.64 -20.31
C PHE A 28 -5.85 10.42 -20.21
N ALA A 29 -6.35 9.99 -19.04
CA ALA A 29 -7.78 9.82 -18.78
C ALA A 29 -8.52 11.15 -18.46
N GLY A 30 -7.82 12.29 -18.42
CA GLY A 30 -8.41 13.59 -18.09
C GLY A 30 -8.81 13.75 -16.61
N LEU A 31 -8.34 12.87 -15.72
CA LEU A 31 -8.67 12.87 -14.30
C LEU A 31 -7.67 13.71 -13.48
N LEU A 32 -7.33 14.89 -13.97
CA LEU A 32 -6.31 15.78 -13.40
C LEU A 32 -6.64 16.25 -11.98
N PHE A 33 -7.92 16.30 -11.60
CA PHE A 33 -8.32 16.66 -10.25
C PHE A 33 -7.80 15.68 -9.19
N ILE A 34 -7.60 14.40 -9.54
CA ILE A 34 -7.02 13.38 -8.62
C ILE A 34 -5.53 13.66 -8.41
N ILE A 35 -4.84 14.16 -9.45
CA ILE A 35 -3.44 14.58 -9.39
C ILE A 35 -3.27 15.75 -8.41
N GLY A 36 -4.29 16.61 -8.27
CA GLY A 36 -4.27 17.69 -7.27
C GLY A 36 -4.35 17.24 -5.81
N ILE A 37 -4.63 15.96 -5.53
CA ILE A 37 -4.82 15.45 -4.16
C ILE A 37 -3.44 15.17 -3.53
N VAL A 38 -2.87 16.18 -2.89
CA VAL A 38 -1.55 16.13 -2.23
C VAL A 38 -1.32 14.88 -1.37
N PRO A 39 -2.30 14.40 -0.56
CA PRO A 39 -2.12 13.17 0.22
C PRO A 39 -1.82 11.89 -0.59
N VAL A 40 -2.20 11.82 -1.87
CA VAL A 40 -1.95 10.64 -2.73
C VAL A 40 -0.44 10.44 -2.96
N TYR A 41 0.33 11.52 -2.99
CA TYR A 41 1.79 11.45 -3.13
C TYR A 41 2.50 10.90 -1.88
N ALA A 42 1.83 10.87 -0.73
CA ALA A 42 2.37 10.28 0.49
C ALA A 42 2.25 8.75 0.53
N ILE A 43 1.50 8.12 -0.38
CA ILE A 43 1.27 6.66 -0.39
C ILE A 43 2.58 5.87 -0.39
N PRO A 44 3.60 6.18 -1.23
CA PRO A 44 4.88 5.46 -1.19
C PRO A 44 5.56 5.59 0.18
N LEU A 45 5.53 6.77 0.79
CA LEU A 45 6.12 7.01 2.11
C LEU A 45 5.44 6.14 3.17
N ILE A 46 4.11 6.13 3.20
CA ILE A 46 3.31 5.32 4.13
C ILE A 46 3.67 3.83 3.98
N TRP A 47 3.81 3.35 2.75
CA TRP A 47 4.25 1.97 2.49
C TRP A 47 5.67 1.68 2.94
N GLY A 48 6.61 2.58 2.68
CA GLY A 48 7.98 2.50 3.18
C GLY A 48 7.99 2.35 4.70
N PHE A 49 7.28 3.23 5.40
CA PHE A 49 7.16 3.17 6.86
C PHE A 49 6.47 1.89 7.33
N TRP A 50 5.43 1.43 6.65
CA TRP A 50 4.75 0.19 7.01
C TRP A 50 5.66 -1.04 6.90
N ASN A 51 6.52 -1.09 5.87
CA ASN A 51 7.51 -2.15 5.75
C ASN A 51 8.57 -2.08 6.86
N VAL A 52 8.98 -0.88 7.27
CA VAL A 52 9.84 -0.70 8.47
C VAL A 52 9.15 -1.24 9.72
N LEU A 53 7.87 -0.91 9.94
CA LEU A 53 7.08 -1.41 11.07
C LEU A 53 6.94 -2.94 11.06
N TYR A 54 6.75 -3.53 9.89
CA TYR A 54 6.73 -4.99 9.74
C TYR A 54 8.04 -5.64 10.22
N PHE A 55 9.20 -5.06 9.92
CA PHE A 55 10.48 -5.60 10.40
C PHE A 55 10.79 -5.25 11.86
N ALA A 56 10.38 -4.07 12.33
CA ALA A 56 10.66 -3.59 13.68
C ALA A 56 9.77 -4.26 14.73
N VAL A 57 8.48 -4.42 14.41
CA VAL A 57 7.43 -4.89 15.34
C VAL A 57 6.87 -6.24 14.90
N GLY A 58 6.67 -6.44 13.59
CA GLY A 58 6.02 -7.65 13.06
C GLY A 58 6.76 -8.96 13.37
N LYS A 59 8.10 -8.94 13.56
CA LYS A 59 8.84 -10.12 14.04
C LYS A 59 8.56 -10.48 15.50
N LYS A 60 8.07 -9.54 16.31
CA LYS A 60 7.69 -9.76 17.72
C LYS A 60 6.25 -10.24 17.87
N CYS A 61 5.42 -10.11 16.82
CA CYS A 61 4.07 -10.66 16.83
C CYS A 61 4.10 -12.20 16.83
N GLN A 62 3.29 -12.82 17.69
CA GLN A 62 3.22 -14.26 17.93
C GLN A 62 2.63 -15.09 16.76
N ILE A 63 2.42 -14.49 15.58
CA ILE A 63 1.91 -15.22 14.42
C ILE A 63 3.03 -16.12 13.87
N LYS A 64 3.01 -17.40 14.26
CA LYS A 64 4.00 -18.40 13.84
C LYS A 64 4.01 -18.67 12.33
N ASN A 65 2.87 -18.48 11.65
CA ASN A 65 2.75 -18.72 10.21
C ASN A 65 3.14 -17.46 9.41
N GLN A 66 4.27 -17.52 8.71
CA GLN A 66 4.79 -16.43 7.88
C GLN A 66 3.79 -15.97 6.81
N ASN A 67 3.05 -16.88 6.17
CA ASN A 67 2.07 -16.52 5.14
C ASN A 67 0.90 -15.73 5.76
N LYS A 68 0.39 -16.17 6.92
CA LYS A 68 -0.67 -15.43 7.62
C LYS A 68 -0.20 -14.04 8.03
N ARG A 69 1.06 -13.91 8.49
CA ARG A 69 1.65 -12.62 8.88
C ARG A 69 1.75 -11.66 7.71
N LEU A 70 2.23 -12.12 6.55
CA LEU A 70 2.33 -11.31 5.34
C LEU A 70 0.96 -10.84 4.85
N TRP A 71 -0.02 -11.76 4.80
CA TRP A 71 -1.39 -11.43 4.44
C TRP A 71 -2.01 -10.42 5.39
N ALA A 72 -1.90 -10.63 6.71
CA ALA A 72 -2.41 -9.69 7.70
C ALA A 72 -1.77 -8.30 7.54
N THR A 73 -0.44 -8.25 7.38
CA THR A 73 0.29 -6.98 7.23
C THR A 73 -0.17 -6.20 5.99
N GLY A 74 -0.29 -6.88 4.85
CA GLY A 74 -0.77 -6.26 3.62
C GLY A 74 -2.25 -5.87 3.68
N ALA A 75 -3.10 -6.75 4.20
CA ALA A 75 -4.53 -6.50 4.36
C ALA A 75 -4.80 -5.30 5.28
N THR A 76 -4.12 -5.21 6.43
CA THR A 76 -4.26 -4.08 7.35
C THR A 76 -3.88 -2.77 6.66
N LEU A 77 -2.78 -2.75 5.91
CA LEU A 77 -2.36 -1.55 5.18
C LEU A 77 -3.35 -1.17 4.07
N GLY A 78 -3.80 -2.16 3.29
CA GLY A 78 -4.80 -1.96 2.24
C GLY A 78 -6.11 -1.43 2.79
N PHE A 79 -6.56 -1.96 3.93
CA PHE A 79 -7.74 -1.50 4.63
C PHE A 79 -7.60 -0.06 5.12
N LEU A 80 -6.49 0.29 5.79
CA LEU A 80 -6.24 1.66 6.29
C LEU A 80 -6.16 2.68 5.16
N LEU A 81 -5.46 2.35 4.08
CA LEU A 81 -5.37 3.22 2.91
C LEU A 81 -6.73 3.37 2.24
N ALA A 82 -7.45 2.27 2.02
CA ALA A 82 -8.78 2.34 1.42
C ALA A 82 -9.77 3.13 2.27
N LEU A 83 -9.75 2.98 3.60
CA LEU A 83 -10.56 3.84 4.49
C LEU A 83 -10.25 5.33 4.27
N THR A 84 -8.97 5.67 4.18
CA THR A 84 -8.54 7.07 3.96
C THR A 84 -8.98 7.57 2.59
N LEU A 85 -8.76 6.80 1.53
CA LEU A 85 -9.11 7.20 0.16
C LEU A 85 -10.63 7.32 -0.05
N ILE A 86 -11.41 6.43 0.57
CA ILE A 86 -12.86 6.36 0.39
C ILE A 86 -13.59 7.37 1.29
N PHE A 87 -13.27 7.43 2.59
CA PHE A 87 -14.06 8.21 3.54
C PHE A 87 -13.48 9.59 3.83
N VAL A 88 -12.14 9.74 3.82
CA VAL A 88 -11.48 11.02 4.09
C VAL A 88 -11.31 11.83 2.81
N LEU A 89 -10.68 11.22 1.79
CA LEU A 89 -10.41 11.91 0.52
C LEU A 89 -11.56 11.81 -0.48
N ARG A 90 -12.54 10.93 -0.24
CA ARG A 90 -13.74 10.76 -1.07
C ARG A 90 -13.46 10.55 -2.56
N ILE A 91 -12.34 9.91 -2.90
CA ILE A 91 -11.94 9.69 -4.30
C ILE A 91 -13.03 8.97 -5.11
N PRO A 92 -13.67 7.89 -4.62
CA PRO A 92 -14.73 7.22 -5.37
C PRO A 92 -15.91 8.14 -5.71
N ALA A 93 -16.31 9.02 -4.79
CA ALA A 93 -17.39 9.96 -5.04
C ALA A 93 -17.04 10.97 -6.14
N MET A 94 -15.76 11.38 -6.23
CA MET A 94 -15.28 12.29 -7.27
C MET A 94 -15.30 11.68 -8.68
N ILE A 95 -15.24 10.35 -8.77
CA ILE A 95 -15.35 9.60 -10.04
C ILE A 95 -16.76 9.01 -10.26
N GLY A 96 -17.76 9.46 -9.50
CA GLY A 96 -19.17 9.06 -9.66
C GLY A 96 -19.57 7.75 -8.99
N ILE A 97 -18.72 7.14 -8.17
CA ILE A 97 -19.04 5.93 -7.40
C ILE A 97 -19.68 6.34 -6.07
N THR A 98 -20.99 6.15 -5.94
CA THR A 98 -21.78 6.55 -4.76
C THR A 98 -22.51 5.39 -4.10
N GLY A 99 -22.93 5.58 -2.84
CA GLY A 99 -23.71 4.61 -2.10
C GLY A 99 -22.94 3.33 -1.77
N TYR A 100 -23.62 2.18 -1.83
CA TYR A 100 -23.05 0.87 -1.46
C TYR A 100 -21.86 0.45 -2.33
N LEU A 101 -21.73 0.99 -3.55
CA LEU A 101 -20.62 0.70 -4.46
C LEU A 101 -19.28 1.18 -3.92
N GLN A 102 -19.27 2.13 -2.96
CA GLN A 102 -18.04 2.60 -2.31
C GLN A 102 -17.38 1.53 -1.42
N ILE A 103 -18.12 0.48 -1.05
CA ILE A 103 -17.59 -0.63 -0.24
C ILE A 103 -16.73 -1.58 -1.09
N ILE A 104 -16.99 -1.67 -2.39
CA ILE A 104 -16.26 -2.58 -3.29
C ILE A 104 -14.76 -2.25 -3.33
N PRO A 105 -14.33 -0.97 -3.50
CA PRO A 105 -12.93 -0.58 -3.38
C PRO A 105 -12.29 -0.94 -2.03
N LEU A 106 -13.05 -0.93 -0.93
CA LEU A 106 -12.52 -1.24 0.41
C LEU A 106 -12.10 -2.71 0.52
N VAL A 107 -12.98 -3.62 0.09
CA VAL A 107 -12.72 -5.06 0.13
C VAL A 107 -11.64 -5.43 -0.88
N THR A 108 -11.75 -4.91 -2.11
CA THR A 108 -10.80 -5.22 -3.17
C THR A 108 -9.39 -4.70 -2.84
N ALA A 109 -9.24 -3.47 -2.34
CA ALA A 109 -7.94 -2.94 -1.91
C ALA A 109 -7.31 -3.79 -0.80
N THR A 110 -8.09 -4.22 0.18
CA THR A 110 -7.60 -5.09 1.28
C THR A 110 -7.00 -6.39 0.73
N ILE A 111 -7.70 -7.04 -0.22
CA ILE A 111 -7.24 -8.29 -0.84
C ILE A 111 -6.01 -8.04 -1.71
N ILE A 112 -6.05 -7.02 -2.58
CA ILE A 112 -4.97 -6.67 -3.51
C ILE A 112 -3.68 -6.37 -2.74
N TYR A 113 -3.75 -5.59 -1.66
CA TYR A 113 -2.57 -5.25 -0.87
C TYR A 113 -2.01 -6.47 -0.13
N GLY A 114 -2.86 -7.40 0.32
CA GLY A 114 -2.43 -8.71 0.83
C GLY A 114 -1.62 -9.50 -0.20
N ILE A 115 -2.07 -9.51 -1.46
CA ILE A 115 -1.37 -10.13 -2.59
C ILE A 115 -0.03 -9.42 -2.83
N PHE A 116 -0.02 -8.08 -2.94
CA PHE A 116 1.19 -7.30 -3.14
C PHE A 116 2.23 -7.55 -2.06
N TRP A 117 1.82 -7.66 -0.80
CA TRP A 117 2.75 -7.93 0.29
C TRP A 117 3.42 -9.30 0.15
N ARG A 118 2.65 -10.31 -0.25
CA ARG A 118 3.13 -11.68 -0.41
C ARG A 118 4.02 -11.85 -1.63
N TYR A 119 3.63 -11.28 -2.76
CA TYR A 119 4.24 -11.57 -4.07
C TYR A 119 5.19 -10.49 -4.58
N ILE A 120 5.17 -9.29 -4.00
CA ILE A 120 6.00 -8.17 -4.47
C ILE A 120 6.91 -7.68 -3.34
N VAL A 121 6.34 -7.29 -2.20
CA VAL A 121 7.13 -6.74 -1.08
C VAL A 121 8.07 -7.80 -0.48
N LYS A 122 7.60 -9.04 -0.30
CA LYS A 122 8.46 -10.14 0.20
C LYS A 122 9.66 -10.42 -0.71
N PRO A 123 9.52 -10.60 -2.05
CA PRO A 123 10.67 -10.69 -2.93
C PRO A 123 11.60 -9.46 -2.90
N LEU A 124 11.06 -8.25 -2.92
CA LEU A 124 11.86 -7.02 -2.85
C LEU A 124 12.70 -6.96 -1.56
N ASN A 125 12.10 -7.33 -0.43
CA ASN A 125 12.79 -7.46 0.84
C ASN A 125 13.97 -8.45 0.74
N ARG A 126 13.77 -9.61 0.10
CA ARG A 126 14.84 -10.61 -0.10
C ARG A 126 15.97 -10.08 -0.98
N VAL A 127 15.65 -9.36 -2.06
CA VAL A 127 16.66 -8.76 -2.96
C VAL A 127 17.56 -7.78 -2.20
N LEU A 128 17.01 -7.01 -1.27
CA LEU A 128 17.78 -6.11 -0.41
C LEU A 128 18.46 -6.82 0.79
N GLY A 129 18.49 -8.15 0.81
CA GLY A 129 19.13 -8.97 1.83
C GLY A 129 18.36 -9.04 3.16
N LEU A 130 17.08 -8.68 3.17
CA LEU A 130 16.23 -8.82 4.34
C LEU A 130 15.63 -10.23 4.38
N LYS A 131 15.93 -10.95 5.46
CA LYS A 131 15.34 -12.27 5.74
C LYS A 131 14.21 -12.12 6.75
N ASP A 132 13.01 -12.52 6.32
CA ASP A 132 11.76 -12.54 7.10
C ASP A 132 11.66 -13.76 8.00
#